data_AF-A0A3R9LV76-F1
#
_entry.id   AF-A0A3R9LV76-F1
#
_cell.length_a   1.000
_cell.length_b   1.000
_cell.length_c   1.000
_cell.angle_alpha   90.00
_cell.angle_beta   90.00
_cell.angle_gamma   90.00
#
_symmetry.space_group_name_H-M   'P 1'
#
loop_
_entity.id
_entity.type
_entity.pdbx_description
1 polymer ?
#
loop_
_entity_poly.entity_id
_entity_poly.type
_entity_poly.pdbx_seq_one_letter_code
_entity_poly.pdbx_strand_id
1 'polypeptide(L)'
;MKTRLKELFFGGIGGIFIGLFFSMSISYFYNPAYLPLHPRSPIGHFFLSQHVHVSLIMLYCMFIWFIMGAIFRWSGSFFQRDWSILRSVVSHYGVMILTFALLANLAGFFPREKILSLTLTAVGEFTLIYLIISGTIYYRTYRNIQKINSGLSSKS
;
A
#
# COMPACT_ATOMS: atom_id res chain seq x y z
N MET A 1 -4.54 -22.14 -10.19
CA MET A 1 -5.19 -21.50 -9.02
C MET A 1 -4.38 -21.58 -7.73
N LYS A 2 -3.90 -22.76 -7.30
CA LYS A 2 -3.15 -22.91 -6.02
C LYS A 2 -1.93 -21.97 -5.88
N THR A 3 -1.20 -21.69 -6.96
CA THR A 3 -0.02 -20.81 -6.93
C THR A 3 -0.37 -19.35 -6.69
N ARG A 4 -1.40 -18.82 -7.36
CA ARG A 4 -1.83 -17.41 -7.20
C ARG A 4 -2.35 -17.10 -5.80
N LEU A 5 -3.07 -18.04 -5.20
CA LEU A 5 -3.56 -17.89 -3.82
C LEU A 5 -2.40 -17.88 -2.82
N LYS A 6 -1.39 -18.74 -3.03
CA LYS A 6 -0.16 -18.73 -2.23
C LYS A 6 0.57 -17.40 -2.33
N GLU A 7 0.73 -16.87 -3.53
CA GLU A 7 1.37 -15.56 -3.72
C GLU A 7 0.61 -14.45 -3.00
N LEU A 8 -0.72 -14.44 -3.13
CA LEU A 8 -1.58 -13.47 -2.43
C LEU A 8 -1.40 -13.56 -0.92
N PHE A 9 -1.38 -14.78 -0.39
CA PHE A 9 -1.20 -15.05 1.03
C PHE A 9 0.18 -14.59 1.53
N PHE A 10 1.25 -14.87 0.79
CA PHE A 10 2.60 -14.37 1.11
C PHE A 10 2.68 -12.84 1.01
N GLY A 11 1.99 -12.23 0.05
CA GLY A 11 1.83 -10.79 -0.03
C GLY A 11 1.18 -10.22 1.23
N GLY A 12 0.10 -10.85 1.70
CA GLY A 12 -0.56 -10.47 2.94
C GLY A 12 0.32 -10.64 4.19
N ILE A 13 1.07 -11.73 4.30
CA ILE A 13 2.06 -11.90 5.37
C ILE A 13 3.11 -10.78 5.34
N GLY A 14 3.61 -10.44 4.15
CA GLY A 14 4.53 -9.31 3.98
C GLY A 14 3.93 -7.99 4.44
N GLY A 15 2.63 -7.77 4.15
CA GLY A 15 1.88 -6.63 4.66
C GLY A 15 1.83 -6.58 6.18
N ILE A 16 1.51 -7.70 6.84
CA ILE A 16 1.52 -7.80 8.31
C ILE A 16 2.90 -7.46 8.87
N PHE A 17 3.97 -8.01 8.29
CA PHE A 17 5.33 -7.77 8.78
C PHE A 17 5.71 -6.29 8.71
N ILE A 18 5.44 -5.63 7.58
CA ILE A 18 5.70 -4.20 7.38
C ILE A 18 4.84 -3.36 8.34
N GLY A 19 3.55 -3.67 8.45
CA GLY A 19 2.63 -2.96 9.34
C GLY A 19 3.04 -3.08 10.81
N LEU A 20 3.42 -4.28 11.24
CA LEU A 20 3.90 -4.54 12.59
C LEU A 20 5.20 -3.78 12.88
N PHE A 21 6.14 -3.77 11.94
CA PHE A 21 7.39 -3.02 12.08
C PHE A 21 7.15 -1.52 12.33
N PHE A 22 6.29 -0.89 11.52
CA PHE A 22 5.95 0.52 11.71
C PHE A 22 5.13 0.75 12.99
N SER A 23 4.17 -0.13 13.29
CA SER A 23 3.36 -0.03 14.50
C SER A 23 4.21 -0.10 15.76
N MET A 24 5.13 -1.06 15.86
CA MET A 24 6.08 -1.17 16.97
C MET A 24 6.98 0.06 17.05
N SER A 25 7.52 0.52 15.93
CA SER A 25 8.40 1.70 15.89
C SER A 25 7.69 2.95 16.40
N ILE A 26 6.51 3.26 15.86
CA ILE A 26 5.71 4.41 16.29
C ILE A 26 5.28 4.24 17.75
N SER A 27 4.80 3.06 18.15
CA SER A 27 4.36 2.84 19.52
C SER A 27 5.49 3.05 20.53
N TYR A 28 6.71 2.63 20.21
CA TYR A 28 7.89 2.80 21.06
C TYR A 28 8.21 4.26 21.35
N PHE A 29 8.09 5.14 20.34
CA PHE A 29 8.40 6.56 20.51
C PHE A 29 7.28 7.37 21.17
N TYR A 30 6.02 6.96 21.03
CA TYR A 30 4.87 7.80 21.39
C TYR A 30 4.02 7.27 22.54
N ASN A 31 4.18 6.01 22.96
CA ASN A 31 3.32 5.41 23.99
C ASN A 31 4.16 4.68 25.06
N PRO A 32 3.74 4.74 26.34
CA PRO A 32 4.44 4.05 27.43
C PRO A 32 4.28 2.53 27.37
N ALA A 33 3.25 2.04 26.66
CA ALA A 33 3.00 0.62 26.44
C ALA A 33 2.63 0.39 24.97
N TYR A 34 2.85 -0.82 24.48
CA TYR A 34 2.56 -1.16 23.08
C TYR A 34 1.07 -1.01 22.76
N LEU A 35 0.77 -0.15 21.78
CA LEU A 35 -0.56 0.00 21.21
C LEU A 35 -0.47 -0.19 19.68
N PRO A 36 -1.18 -1.18 19.10
CA PRO A 36 -1.15 -1.44 17.66
C PRO A 36 -1.60 -0.25 16.81
N LEU A 37 -2.48 0.57 17.38
CA LEU A 37 -3.09 1.72 16.76
C LEU A 37 -2.94 2.94 17.68
N HIS A 38 -2.74 4.12 17.09
CA HIS A 38 -2.57 5.33 17.87
C HIS A 38 -3.88 5.67 18.65
N PRO A 39 -3.83 5.94 19.96
CA PRO A 39 -5.02 6.11 20.79
C PRO A 39 -5.86 7.34 20.41
N ARG A 40 -5.24 8.34 19.79
CA ARG A 40 -5.94 9.55 19.28
C ARG A 40 -6.55 9.38 17.89
N SER A 41 -6.34 8.25 17.22
CA SER A 41 -7.01 8.02 15.94
C SER A 41 -8.50 7.75 16.20
N PRO A 42 -9.43 8.13 15.30
CA PRO A 42 -10.87 7.87 15.47
C PRO A 42 -11.21 6.44 15.86
N ILE A 43 -10.58 5.46 15.21
CA ILE A 43 -10.82 4.03 15.47
C ILE A 43 -10.13 3.59 16.76
N GLY A 44 -8.95 4.12 17.07
CA GLY A 44 -8.24 3.82 18.32
C GLY A 44 -9.00 4.33 19.53
N HIS A 45 -9.45 5.57 19.47
CA HIS A 45 -10.28 6.18 20.48
C HIS A 45 -11.59 5.40 20.66
N PHE A 46 -12.24 5.00 19.56
CA PHE A 46 -13.43 4.16 19.61
C PHE A 46 -13.17 2.84 20.35
N PHE A 47 -12.15 2.07 19.95
CA PHE A 47 -11.86 0.78 20.58
C PHE A 47 -11.51 0.91 22.06
N LEU A 48 -10.71 1.91 22.42
CA LEU A 48 -10.34 2.15 23.82
C LEU A 48 -11.56 2.61 24.65
N SER A 49 -12.45 3.44 24.09
CA SER A 49 -13.67 3.86 24.78
C SER A 49 -14.63 2.70 25.06
N GLN A 50 -14.67 1.72 24.15
CA GLN A 50 -15.47 0.51 24.30
C GLN A 50 -14.75 -0.58 25.11
N HIS A 51 -13.59 -0.26 25.71
CA HIS A 51 -12.78 -1.20 26.51
C HIS A 51 -12.44 -2.49 25.75
N VAL A 52 -12.25 -2.37 24.43
CA VAL A 52 -11.90 -3.51 23.58
C VAL A 52 -10.50 -3.99 23.95
N HIS A 53 -10.36 -5.29 24.14
CA HIS A 53 -9.09 -5.90 24.50
C HIS A 53 -8.02 -5.64 23.42
N VAL A 54 -6.81 -5.29 23.85
CA VAL A 54 -5.70 -4.90 22.95
C VAL A 54 -5.39 -5.98 21.90
N SER A 55 -5.52 -7.26 22.26
CA SER A 55 -5.36 -8.37 21.31
C SER A 55 -6.34 -8.34 20.13
N LEU A 56 -7.58 -7.88 20.34
CA LEU A 56 -8.56 -7.73 19.26
C LEU A 56 -8.22 -6.52 18.37
N ILE A 57 -7.72 -5.44 18.96
CA ILE A 57 -7.22 -4.27 18.22
C ILE A 57 -6.03 -4.68 17.34
N MET A 58 -5.12 -5.51 17.87
CA MET A 58 -4.01 -6.08 17.11
C MET A 58 -4.51 -6.96 15.97
N LEU A 59 -5.47 -7.85 16.22
CA LEU A 59 -6.05 -8.71 15.19
C LEU A 59 -6.68 -7.88 14.05
N TYR A 60 -7.38 -6.81 14.41
CA TYR A 60 -7.93 -5.86 13.44
C TYR A 60 -6.84 -5.20 12.58
N CYS A 61 -5.76 -4.73 13.19
CA CYS A 61 -4.63 -4.12 12.47
C CYS A 61 -3.95 -5.13 11.54
N MET A 62 -3.68 -6.36 12.02
CA MET A 62 -3.11 -7.43 11.22
C MET A 62 -3.99 -7.76 10.01
N PHE A 63 -5.31 -7.76 10.17
CA PHE A 63 -6.25 -7.99 9.08
C PHE A 63 -6.17 -6.90 8.00
N ILE A 64 -6.15 -5.63 8.39
CA ILE A 64 -5.97 -4.50 7.46
C ILE A 64 -4.63 -4.60 6.71
N TRP A 65 -3.54 -4.84 7.44
CA TRP A 65 -2.21 -4.96 6.84
C TRP A 65 -2.10 -6.17 5.90
N PHE A 66 -2.74 -7.28 6.25
CA PHE A 66 -2.84 -8.44 5.38
C PHE A 66 -3.53 -8.12 4.06
N ILE A 67 -4.71 -7.48 4.13
CA ILE A 67 -5.45 -7.06 2.93
C ILE A 67 -4.59 -6.14 2.08
N MET A 68 -3.93 -5.16 2.71
CA MET A 68 -3.06 -4.20 2.02
C MET A 68 -1.92 -4.90 1.26
N GLY A 69 -1.20 -5.82 1.91
CA GLY A 69 -0.12 -6.58 1.27
C GLY A 69 -0.61 -7.52 0.17
N ALA A 70 -1.78 -8.14 0.36
CA ALA A 70 -2.43 -8.96 -0.65
C ALA A 70 -2.79 -8.16 -1.90
N ILE A 71 -3.40 -6.97 -1.74
CA ILE A 71 -3.74 -6.07 -2.86
C ILE A 71 -2.50 -5.68 -3.63
N PHE A 72 -1.42 -5.26 -2.95
CA PHE A 72 -0.15 -4.92 -3.60
C PHE A 72 0.39 -6.08 -4.45
N ARG A 73 0.37 -7.30 -3.92
CA ARG A 73 0.84 -8.47 -4.66
C ARG A 73 -0.05 -8.77 -5.87
N TRP A 74 -1.36 -8.66 -5.71
CA TRP A 74 -2.32 -8.91 -6.78
C TRP A 74 -2.25 -7.87 -7.90
N SER A 75 -2.26 -6.58 -7.55
CA SER A 75 -2.19 -5.47 -8.50
C SER A 75 -0.87 -5.47 -9.26
N GLY A 76 0.23 -5.89 -8.62
CA GLY A 76 1.53 -6.08 -9.27
C GLY A 76 1.49 -7.02 -10.49
N SER A 77 0.53 -7.95 -10.55
CA SER A 77 0.34 -8.82 -11.72
C SER A 77 -0.05 -8.07 -13.00
N PHE A 78 -0.49 -6.81 -12.92
CA PHE A 78 -0.79 -6.01 -14.11
C PHE A 78 0.44 -5.73 -14.97
N PHE A 79 1.63 -5.69 -14.36
CA PHE A 79 2.89 -5.51 -15.08
C PHE A 79 3.40 -6.79 -15.76
N GLN A 80 2.83 -7.95 -15.45
CA GLN A 80 3.19 -9.24 -16.04
C GLN A 80 2.25 -9.65 -17.18
N ARG A 81 1.23 -8.85 -17.47
CA ARG A 81 0.30 -9.07 -18.58
C ARG A 81 0.89 -8.46 -19.85
N ASP A 82 0.46 -8.96 -21.01
CA ASP A 82 0.78 -8.41 -22.34
C ASP A 82 0.04 -7.10 -22.61
N TRP A 83 0.02 -6.20 -21.63
CA TRP A 83 -0.57 -4.87 -21.69
C TRP A 83 0.51 -3.85 -22.02
N SER A 84 0.10 -2.73 -22.62
CA SER A 84 1.00 -1.59 -22.75
C SER A 84 1.41 -1.11 -21.35
N ILE A 85 2.64 -0.60 -21.25
CA ILE A 85 3.20 -0.09 -19.98
C ILE A 85 2.24 0.94 -19.36
N LEU A 86 1.68 1.84 -20.19
CA LEU A 86 0.73 2.84 -19.75
C LEU A 86 -0.53 2.23 -19.12
N ARG A 87 -1.12 1.22 -19.78
CA ARG A 87 -2.32 0.54 -19.29
C ARG A 87 -2.07 -0.13 -17.95
N SER A 88 -0.92 -0.79 -17.78
CA SER A 88 -0.54 -1.44 -16.52
C SER A 88 -0.33 -0.43 -15.40
N VAL A 89 0.37 0.68 -15.68
CA VAL A 89 0.61 1.77 -14.70
C VAL A 89 -0.71 2.39 -14.24
N VAL A 90 -1.60 2.75 -15.16
CA VAL A 90 -2.89 3.38 -14.85
C VAL A 90 -3.80 2.42 -14.08
N SER A 91 -3.86 1.16 -14.51
CA SER A 91 -4.68 0.14 -13.82
C SER A 91 -4.17 -0.12 -12.40
N HIS A 92 -2.85 -0.24 -12.24
CA HIS A 92 -2.24 -0.45 -10.93
C HIS A 92 -2.51 0.74 -10.03
N TYR A 93 -2.24 1.96 -10.52
CA TYR A 93 -2.51 3.19 -9.79
C TYR A 93 -3.97 3.31 -9.35
N GLY A 94 -4.92 3.06 -10.24
CA GLY A 94 -6.36 3.13 -9.95
C GLY A 94 -6.79 2.15 -8.85
N VAL A 95 -6.31 0.91 -8.88
CA VAL A 95 -6.57 -0.06 -7.81
C VAL A 95 -5.96 0.40 -6.49
N MET A 96 -4.71 0.88 -6.52
CA MET A 96 -4.01 1.30 -5.31
C MET A 96 -4.71 2.49 -4.67
N ILE A 97 -5.02 3.54 -5.42
CA ILE A 97 -5.62 4.76 -4.87
C ILE A 97 -6.98 4.50 -4.24
N LEU A 98 -7.84 3.74 -4.93
CA LEU A 98 -9.17 3.42 -4.44
C LEU A 98 -9.09 2.57 -3.17
N THR A 99 -8.28 1.53 -3.20
CA THR A 99 -8.25 0.59 -2.08
C THR A 99 -7.53 1.18 -0.87
N PHE A 100 -6.50 2.00 -1.08
CA PHE A 100 -5.76 2.63 0.01
C PHE A 100 -6.55 3.75 0.65
N ALA A 101 -7.33 4.51 -0.12
CA ALA A 101 -8.29 5.45 0.43
C ALA A 101 -9.30 4.72 1.35
N LEU A 102 -9.89 3.62 0.89
CA LEU A 102 -10.83 2.83 1.72
C LEU A 102 -10.16 2.25 2.97
N LEU A 103 -8.98 1.65 2.83
CA LEU A 103 -8.23 1.06 3.95
C LEU A 103 -7.76 2.10 4.97
N ALA A 104 -7.33 3.29 4.53
CA ALA A 104 -6.91 4.37 5.42
C ALA A 104 -8.09 4.88 6.27
N ASN A 105 -9.28 4.96 5.66
CA ASN A 105 -10.50 5.31 6.37
C ASN A 105 -10.90 4.21 7.37
N LEU A 106 -10.83 2.94 6.98
CA LEU A 106 -11.05 1.81 7.89
C LEU A 106 -10.05 1.81 9.05
N ALA A 107 -8.76 2.04 8.78
CA ALA A 107 -7.72 2.12 9.80
C ALA A 107 -7.88 3.35 10.74
N GLY A 108 -8.81 4.26 10.44
CA GLY A 108 -9.05 5.46 11.23
C GLY A 108 -7.91 6.47 11.10
N PHE A 109 -7.27 6.58 9.93
CA PHE A 109 -6.17 7.53 9.74
C PHE A 109 -6.66 8.99 9.74
N PHE A 110 -7.92 9.23 9.34
CA PHE A 110 -8.48 10.57 9.18
C PHE A 110 -9.64 10.83 10.15
N PRO A 111 -9.64 11.97 10.88
CA PRO A 111 -10.79 12.45 11.65
C PRO A 111 -12.04 12.60 10.78
N ARG A 112 -13.23 12.32 11.34
CA ARG A 112 -14.50 12.31 10.61
C ARG A 112 -14.82 13.67 9.97
N GLU A 113 -14.57 14.74 10.70
CA GLU A 113 -14.78 16.12 10.29
C GLU A 113 -13.87 16.58 9.14
N LYS A 114 -12.72 15.92 8.92
CA LYS A 114 -11.74 16.27 7.87
C LYS A 114 -11.48 15.12 6.90
N ILE A 115 -12.35 14.12 6.90
CA ILE A 115 -12.13 12.86 6.17
C ILE A 115 -11.92 13.10 4.67
N LEU A 116 -12.74 13.95 4.06
CA LEU A 116 -12.65 14.26 2.63
C LEU A 116 -11.36 15.04 2.30
N SER A 117 -11.08 16.11 3.04
CA SER A 117 -9.91 16.97 2.79
C SER A 117 -8.61 16.20 2.97
N LEU A 118 -8.46 15.44 4.06
CA LEU A 118 -7.23 14.69 4.32
C LEU A 118 -7.08 13.48 3.40
N THR A 119 -8.19 12.83 3.02
CA THR A 119 -8.15 11.77 1.99
C THR A 119 -7.67 12.35 0.66
N LEU A 120 -8.17 13.51 0.24
CA LEU A 120 -7.73 14.17 -1.00
C LEU A 120 -6.25 14.57 -0.95
N THR A 121 -5.78 15.11 0.18
CA THR A 121 -4.35 15.42 0.36
C THR A 121 -3.49 14.16 0.28
N ALA A 122 -3.86 13.09 0.99
CA ALA A 122 -3.14 11.82 0.96
C ALA A 122 -3.15 11.18 -0.44
N VAL A 123 -4.27 11.32 -1.17
CA VAL A 123 -4.37 10.91 -2.57
C VAL A 123 -3.36 11.68 -3.41
N GLY A 124 -3.30 13.00 -3.28
CA GLY A 124 -2.33 13.84 -4.01
C GLY A 124 -0.87 13.51 -3.71
N GLU A 125 -0.52 13.29 -2.44
CA GLU A 125 0.82 12.86 -2.02
C GLU A 125 1.18 11.50 -2.64
N PHE A 126 0.25 10.55 -2.57
CA PHE A 126 0.42 9.24 -3.19
C PHE A 126 0.58 9.36 -4.71
N THR A 127 -0.21 10.20 -5.38
CA THR A 127 -0.06 10.48 -6.82
C THR A 127 1.33 10.99 -7.14
N LEU A 128 1.83 11.97 -6.39
CA LEU A 128 3.13 12.57 -6.63
C LEU A 128 4.26 11.53 -6.51
N ILE A 129 4.28 10.78 -5.41
CA ILE A 129 5.29 9.73 -5.18
C ILE A 129 5.21 8.68 -6.29
N TYR A 130 3.99 8.27 -6.66
CA TYR A 130 3.77 7.27 -7.70
C TYR A 130 4.28 7.74 -9.07
N LEU A 131 4.03 9.00 -9.44
CA LEU A 131 4.53 9.60 -10.68
C LEU A 131 6.07 9.64 -10.72
N ILE A 132 6.72 9.96 -9.60
CA ILE A 132 8.19 9.98 -9.51
C ILE A 132 8.75 8.57 -9.72
N ILE A 133 8.23 7.57 -9.01
CA ILE A 133 8.71 6.18 -9.10
C ILE A 133 8.45 5.62 -10.49
N SER A 134 7.21 5.72 -10.98
CA SER A 134 6.82 5.19 -12.28
C SER A 134 7.54 5.89 -13.43
N GLY A 135 7.71 7.22 -13.37
CA GLY A 135 8.47 7.99 -14.34
C GLY A 135 9.95 7.58 -14.39
N THR A 136 10.57 7.37 -13.23
CA THR A 136 11.97 6.90 -13.16
C THR A 136 12.13 5.52 -13.79
N ILE A 137 11.23 4.58 -13.47
CA ILE A 137 11.22 3.23 -14.05
C ILE A 137 10.99 3.30 -15.56
N TYR A 138 10.02 4.09 -16.01
CA TYR A 138 9.72 4.29 -17.42
C TYR A 138 10.93 4.80 -18.19
N TYR A 139 11.58 5.85 -17.69
CA TYR A 139 12.77 6.43 -18.32
C TYR A 139 13.92 5.43 -18.44
N ARG A 140 14.20 4.66 -17.36
CA ARG A 140 15.23 3.62 -17.38
C ARG A 140 14.93 2.54 -18.40
N THR A 141 13.69 2.05 -18.44
CA THR A 141 13.24 1.04 -19.40
C THR A 141 13.35 1.54 -20.84
N TYR A 142 12.92 2.77 -21.10
CA TYR A 142 13.01 3.38 -22.42
C TYR A 142 14.47 3.47 -22.91
N ARG A 143 15.39 3.94 -22.05
CA ARG A 143 16.82 4.01 -22.38
C ARG A 143 17.42 2.63 -22.63
N ASN A 144 17.00 1.60 -21.89
CA ASN A 144 17.46 0.23 -22.10
C ASN A 144 16.99 -0.32 -23.45
N ILE A 145 15.74 -0.07 -23.84
CA ILE A 145 15.21 -0.48 -25.15
C ILE A 145 15.98 0.19 -26.28
N GLN A 146 16.27 1.49 -26.19
CA GLN A 146 17.07 2.19 -27.21
C GLN A 146 18.49 1.61 -27.36
N LYS A 147 19.14 1.27 -26.24
CA LYS A 147 20.47 0.63 -26.26
C LYS A 147 20.43 -0.75 -26.95
N ILE A 148 19.38 -1.52 -26.71
CA ILE A 148 19.19 -2.84 -27.35
C ILE A 148 18.97 -2.66 -28.86
N ASN A 149 18.07 -1.75 -29.26
CA ASN A 149 17.74 -1.53 -30.67
C ASN A 149 18.93 -1.01 -31.48
N SER A 150 19.71 -0.08 -30.92
CA SER A 150 20.95 0.40 -31.55
C SER A 150 22.00 -0.70 -31.69
N GLY A 151 22.16 -1.56 -30.67
CA GLY A 151 23.06 -2.72 -30.73
C GLY A 151 22.67 -3.74 -31.80
N LEU A 152 21.36 -4.00 -31.97
CA LEU A 152 20.84 -4.89 -33.02
C LEU A 152 21.02 -4.30 -34.42
N SER A 153 20.73 -3.00 -34.60
CA SER A 153 20.92 -2.32 -35.88
C SER A 153 22.39 -2.22 -36.30
N SER A 154 23.33 -2.23 -35.35
CA SER A 154 24.78 -2.21 -35.64
C SER A 154 25.36 -3.58 -36.05
N LYS A 155 24.59 -4.66 -35.88
CA LYS A 155 25.00 -6.05 -36.20
C LYS A 155 24.34 -6.60 -37.48
N SER A 156 23.41 -5.85 -38.06
CA SER A 156 22.80 -6.12 -39.37
C SER A 156 23.55 -5.38 -40.47
#